data_AF-A0A2H5XQX1-F1
#
_entry.id   AF-A0A2H5XQX1-F1
#
_cell.length_a   1.000
_cell.length_b   1.000
_cell.length_c   1.000
_cell.angle_alpha   90.00
_cell.angle_beta   90.00
_cell.angle_gamma   90.00
#
_symmetry.space_group_name_H-M   'P 1'
#
loop_
_entity.id
_entity.type
_entity.pdbx_description
1 polymer ?
#
loop_
_entity_poly.entity_id
_entity_poly.type
_entity_poly.pdbx_seq_one_letter_code
_entity_poly.pdbx_strand_id
1 'polypeptide(L)'
;MKRTQSRPIPSGRISVKFASVITSLFLIAGFTLLYFAGKKTLLTAVLALFIYDFLYTPLKKISGVSVFVGAFVGALPPVSGYLSTKDKIDEITIILSLFMYIYQIPHTLSLFYVFGWDEWERAGFKTLSRLGREKIRKIIITTLLLSYIIGCVFIAKLILPAVFPFLIFSIFGMIRAVKNPREIFYSLNIFMLGVILTPIVKSIFS
;
A
#
# COMPACT_ATOMS: atom_id res chain seq x y z
N MET A 1 4.07 -13.48 -17.07
CA MET A 1 4.98 -13.58 -15.89
C MET A 1 4.81 -14.95 -15.26
N LYS A 2 5.89 -15.65 -14.91
CA LYS A 2 5.82 -17.01 -14.32
C LYS A 2 4.94 -17.04 -13.07
N ARG A 3 5.03 -16.02 -12.23
CA ARG A 3 4.25 -15.90 -10.98
C ARG A 3 2.73 -15.79 -11.18
N THR A 4 2.26 -15.20 -12.29
CA THR A 4 0.83 -14.86 -12.45
C THR A 4 0.11 -15.68 -13.52
N GLN A 5 0.82 -16.57 -14.21
CA GLN A 5 0.25 -17.40 -15.27
C GLN A 5 -0.84 -18.37 -14.77
N SER A 6 -0.73 -18.83 -13.52
CA SER A 6 -1.69 -19.74 -12.89
C SER A 6 -2.89 -19.01 -12.27
N ARG A 7 -3.05 -17.69 -12.46
CA ARG A 7 -4.21 -16.96 -11.95
C ARG A 7 -5.48 -17.35 -12.73
N PRO A 8 -6.69 -17.27 -12.12
CA PRO A 8 -7.91 -17.83 -12.71
C PRO A 8 -8.24 -17.34 -14.13
N ILE A 9 -8.06 -16.04 -14.42
CA ILE A 9 -8.34 -15.48 -15.75
C ILE A 9 -7.26 -15.89 -16.78
N PRO A 10 -5.94 -15.65 -16.56
CA PRO A 10 -4.91 -16.11 -17.49
C PRO A 10 -4.88 -17.62 -17.74
N SER A 11 -5.27 -18.43 -16.75
CA SER A 11 -5.33 -19.90 -16.87
C SER A 11 -6.62 -20.42 -17.51
N GLY A 12 -7.57 -19.53 -17.88
CA GLY A 12 -8.84 -19.91 -18.48
C GLY A 12 -9.85 -20.57 -17.53
N ARG A 13 -9.52 -20.74 -16.23
CA ARG A 13 -10.44 -21.30 -15.22
C ARG A 13 -11.68 -20.44 -15.00
N ILE A 14 -11.60 -19.15 -15.32
CA ILE A 14 -12.72 -18.20 -15.27
C ILE A 14 -12.73 -17.38 -16.55
N SER A 15 -13.88 -17.26 -17.20
CA SER A 15 -14.04 -16.41 -18.39
C SER A 15 -14.04 -14.92 -18.04
N VAL A 16 -13.56 -14.08 -18.95
CA VAL A 16 -13.56 -12.61 -18.77
C VAL A 16 -14.97 -12.08 -18.53
N LYS A 17 -15.96 -12.58 -19.27
CA LYS A 17 -17.36 -12.18 -19.11
C LYS A 17 -17.89 -12.47 -17.71
N PHE A 18 -17.62 -13.66 -17.18
CA PHE A 18 -18.03 -14.04 -15.83
C PHE A 18 -17.34 -13.16 -14.78
N ALA A 19 -16.03 -12.93 -14.93
CA ALA A 19 -15.29 -12.03 -14.04
C ALA A 19 -15.88 -10.60 -14.06
N SER A 20 -16.21 -10.05 -15.23
CA SER A 20 -16.81 -8.72 -15.36
C SER A 20 -18.16 -8.60 -14.66
N VAL A 21 -19.02 -9.63 -14.76
CA VAL A 21 -20.31 -9.65 -14.05
C VAL A 21 -20.10 -9.64 -12.55
N ILE A 22 -19.23 -10.51 -12.03
CA ILE A 22 -18.91 -10.57 -10.60
C ILE A 22 -18.33 -9.25 -10.10
N THR A 23 -17.36 -8.68 -10.82
CA THR A 23 -16.77 -7.38 -10.47
C THR A 23 -17.83 -6.27 -10.42
N SER A 24 -18.76 -6.25 -11.38
CA SER A 24 -19.84 -5.26 -11.40
C SER A 24 -20.78 -5.40 -10.20
N LEU A 25 -21.16 -6.64 -9.84
CA LEU A 25 -21.98 -6.91 -8.66
C LEU A 25 -21.30 -6.46 -7.36
N PHE A 26 -20.01 -6.79 -7.19
CA PHE A 26 -19.25 -6.35 -6.02
C PHE A 26 -19.06 -4.83 -5.96
N LEU A 27 -18.86 -4.16 -7.11
CA LEU A 27 -18.77 -2.70 -7.16
C LEU A 27 -20.09 -2.04 -6.73
N ILE A 28 -21.22 -2.52 -7.26
CA ILE A 28 -22.55 -2.01 -6.88
C ILE A 28 -22.81 -2.23 -5.39
N ALA A 29 -22.56 -3.45 -4.89
CA ALA A 29 -22.73 -3.77 -3.48
C ALA A 29 -21.83 -2.91 -2.58
N GLY A 30 -20.54 -2.79 -2.93
CA GLY A 30 -19.57 -1.99 -2.19
C GLY A 30 -19.94 -0.51 -2.15
N PHE A 31 -20.30 0.09 -3.29
CA PHE A 31 -20.74 1.49 -3.34
C PHE A 31 -22.06 1.73 -2.61
N THR A 32 -22.98 0.76 -2.63
CA THR A 32 -24.22 0.84 -1.86
C THR A 32 -23.92 0.88 -0.36
N LEU A 33 -23.04 0.00 0.14
CA LEU A 33 -22.62 0.01 1.55
C LEU A 33 -21.94 1.34 1.92
N LEU A 34 -21.06 1.85 1.06
CA LEU A 34 -20.35 3.11 1.31
C LEU A 34 -21.27 4.33 1.21
N TYR A 35 -22.33 4.27 0.39
CA TYR A 35 -23.36 5.30 0.35
C TYR A 35 -24.06 5.45 1.71
N PHE A 36 -24.42 4.33 2.34
CA PHE A 36 -24.99 4.34 3.70
C PHE A 36 -23.98 4.74 4.78
N ALA A 37 -22.69 4.49 4.57
CA ALA A 37 -21.63 4.93 5.47
C ALA A 37 -21.38 6.45 5.41
N GLY A 38 -21.74 7.11 4.30
CA GLY A 38 -21.71 8.56 4.17
C GLY A 38 -21.15 9.05 2.84
N LYS A 39 -21.62 10.23 2.40
CA LYS A 39 -21.25 10.82 1.11
C LYS A 39 -19.74 11.01 0.93
N LYS A 40 -19.03 11.43 1.99
CA LYS A 40 -17.58 11.68 1.95
C LYS A 40 -16.79 10.38 1.80
N THR A 41 -17.16 9.34 2.55
CA THR A 41 -16.62 7.99 2.44
C THR A 41 -16.80 7.40 1.04
N LEU A 42 -18.01 7.52 0.48
CA LEU A 42 -18.28 7.10 -0.90
C LEU A 42 -17.38 7.85 -1.89
N LEU A 43 -17.27 9.18 -1.78
CA LEU A 43 -16.45 9.99 -2.68
C LEU A 43 -14.98 9.58 -2.64
N THR A 44 -14.44 9.31 -1.45
CA THR A 44 -13.04 8.85 -1.31
C THR A 44 -12.80 7.47 -1.93
N ALA A 45 -13.77 6.56 -1.83
CA ALA A 45 -13.66 5.24 -2.46
C ALA A 45 -13.76 5.31 -4.00
N VAL A 46 -14.67 6.14 -4.52
CA VAL A 46 -14.77 6.40 -5.96
C VAL A 46 -13.48 7.03 -6.48
N LEU A 47 -12.89 7.97 -5.74
CA LEU A 47 -11.59 8.55 -6.07
C LEU A 47 -10.48 7.49 -6.08
N ALA A 48 -10.45 6.58 -5.11
CA ALA A 48 -9.47 5.49 -5.08
C ALA A 48 -9.58 4.57 -6.31
N LEU A 49 -10.81 4.20 -6.69
CA LEU A 49 -11.08 3.42 -7.90
C LEU A 49 -10.62 4.17 -9.15
N PHE A 50 -10.97 5.45 -9.26
CA PHE A 50 -10.57 6.29 -10.39
C PHE A 50 -9.05 6.37 -10.55
N ILE A 51 -8.33 6.66 -9.45
CA ILE A 51 -6.86 6.68 -9.46
C ILE A 51 -6.29 5.32 -9.86
N TYR A 52 -6.86 4.22 -9.38
CA TYR A 52 -6.35 2.88 -9.69
C TYR A 52 -6.54 2.48 -11.16
N ASP A 53 -7.76 2.62 -11.69
CA ASP A 53 -8.11 2.12 -13.02
C ASP A 53 -7.73 3.09 -14.13
N PHE A 54 -7.90 4.40 -13.92
CA PHE A 54 -7.72 5.40 -14.97
C PHE A 54 -6.36 6.12 -14.92
N LEU A 55 -5.68 6.14 -13.78
CA LEU A 55 -4.34 6.76 -13.68
C LEU A 55 -3.25 5.69 -13.56
N TYR A 56 -3.27 4.89 -12.50
CA TYR A 56 -2.23 3.91 -12.22
C TYR A 56 -2.12 2.81 -13.28
N THR A 57 -3.25 2.20 -13.66
CA THR A 57 -3.27 1.06 -14.60
C THR A 57 -2.78 1.38 -16.02
N PRO A 58 -3.08 2.54 -16.64
CA PRO A 58 -2.40 2.92 -17.86
C PRO A 58 -0.95 3.36 -17.60
N LEU A 59 -0.70 4.14 -16.54
CA LEU A 59 0.63 4.70 -16.28
C LEU A 59 1.69 3.62 -16.05
N LYS A 60 1.38 2.49 -15.42
CA LYS A 60 2.34 1.38 -15.23
C LYS A 60 2.88 0.78 -16.53
N LYS A 61 2.19 0.98 -17.66
CA LYS A 61 2.66 0.58 -19.00
C LYS A 61 3.55 1.64 -19.66
N ILE A 62 3.52 2.88 -19.17
CA ILE A 62 4.16 4.04 -19.78
C ILE A 62 5.38 4.50 -18.97
N SER A 63 5.28 4.52 -17.63
CA SER A 63 6.31 5.05 -16.74
C SER A 63 6.41 4.30 -15.41
N GLY A 64 7.64 4.12 -14.92
CA GLY A 64 7.92 3.59 -13.58
C GLY A 64 7.46 4.50 -12.44
N VAL A 65 7.10 5.76 -12.74
CA VAL A 65 6.51 6.71 -11.77
C VAL A 65 5.12 6.23 -11.30
N SER A 66 4.51 5.25 -11.99
CA SER A 66 3.26 4.61 -11.55
C SER A 66 3.31 4.10 -10.11
N VAL A 67 4.48 3.76 -9.57
CA VAL A 67 4.62 3.34 -8.16
C VAL A 67 4.11 4.42 -7.19
N PHE A 68 4.40 5.69 -7.47
CA PHE A 68 3.96 6.81 -6.62
C PHE A 68 2.47 7.10 -6.81
N VAL A 69 1.97 7.01 -8.04
CA VAL A 69 0.53 7.20 -8.32
C VAL A 69 -0.30 6.08 -7.67
N GLY A 70 0.17 4.83 -7.76
CA GLY A 70 -0.47 3.69 -7.12
C GLY A 70 -0.49 3.78 -5.59
N ALA A 71 0.51 4.45 -4.99
CA ALA A 71 0.57 4.63 -3.54
C ALA A 71 -0.58 5.50 -2.99
N PHE A 72 -1.13 6.43 -3.78
CA PHE A 72 -2.31 7.21 -3.38
C PHE A 72 -3.53 6.32 -3.12
N VAL A 73 -3.69 5.24 -3.89
CA VAL A 73 -4.78 4.28 -3.69
C VAL A 73 -4.70 3.62 -2.31
N GLY A 74 -3.47 3.36 -1.82
CA GLY A 74 -3.24 2.81 -0.48
C GLY A 74 -3.45 3.82 0.66
N ALA A 75 -3.37 5.12 0.38
CA ALA A 75 -3.52 6.20 1.36
C ALA A 75 -4.99 6.54 1.66
N LEU A 76 -5.90 6.23 0.74
CA LEU A 76 -7.32 6.59 0.83
C LEU A 76 -8.17 5.72 1.78
N PRO A 77 -7.90 4.42 2.01
CA PRO A 77 -8.70 3.60 2.92
C PRO A 77 -8.79 4.13 4.36
N PRO A 78 -7.69 4.58 5.01
CA PRO A 78 -7.79 5.20 6.34
C PRO A 78 -8.71 6.43 6.35
N VAL A 79 -8.61 7.28 5.33
CA VAL A 79 -9.48 8.46 5.18
C VAL A 79 -10.95 8.05 5.01
N SER A 80 -11.21 7.10 4.12
CA SER A 80 -12.56 6.58 3.85
C SER A 80 -13.20 5.97 5.10
N GLY A 81 -12.42 5.19 5.86
CA GLY A 81 -12.86 4.60 7.12
C GLY A 81 -13.15 5.64 8.18
N TYR A 82 -12.27 6.63 8.36
CA TYR A 82 -12.49 7.69 9.35
C TYR A 82 -13.72 8.55 9.03
N LEU A 83 -13.89 8.92 7.75
CA LEU A 83 -15.01 9.72 7.28
C LEU A 83 -16.38 9.01 7.38
N SER A 84 -16.41 7.70 7.65
CA SER A 84 -17.65 6.95 7.86
C SER A 84 -18.26 7.19 9.24
N THR A 85 -17.47 7.73 10.18
CA THR A 85 -17.89 7.99 11.56
C THR A 85 -17.72 9.45 11.97
N LYS A 86 -16.88 10.22 11.27
CA LYS A 86 -16.53 11.61 11.58
C LYS A 86 -16.61 12.48 10.35
N ASP A 87 -17.01 13.74 10.54
CA ASP A 87 -17.20 14.66 9.42
C ASP A 87 -15.93 15.35 8.91
N LYS A 88 -14.88 15.40 9.71
CA LYS A 88 -13.62 16.09 9.38
C LYS A 88 -12.46 15.15 9.63
N ILE A 89 -11.49 15.15 8.71
CA ILE A 89 -10.24 14.39 8.85
C ILE A 89 -9.41 15.00 9.96
N ASP A 90 -8.91 14.17 10.88
CA ASP A 90 -8.06 14.59 11.98
C ASP A 90 -6.57 14.30 11.73
N GLU A 91 -5.71 14.74 12.64
CA GLU A 91 -4.26 14.55 12.56
C GLU A 91 -3.89 13.06 12.49
N ILE A 92 -4.52 12.21 13.30
CA ILE A 92 -4.22 10.76 13.39
C ILE A 92 -4.48 10.09 12.05
N THR A 93 -5.59 10.42 11.40
CA THR A 93 -5.95 9.89 10.08
C THR A 93 -4.99 10.34 9.00
N ILE A 94 -4.54 11.60 9.04
CA ILE A 94 -3.54 12.11 8.08
C ILE A 94 -2.23 11.36 8.23
N ILE A 95 -1.74 11.17 9.47
CA ILE A 95 -0.50 10.44 9.74
C ILE A 95 -0.61 8.99 9.25
N LEU A 96 -1.71 8.30 9.54
CA LEU A 96 -1.92 6.92 9.07
C LEU A 96 -1.98 6.84 7.54
N SER A 97 -2.68 7.77 6.90
CA SER A 97 -2.80 7.84 5.44
C SER A 97 -1.44 8.09 4.78
N LEU A 98 -0.64 8.99 5.37
CA LEU A 98 0.72 9.27 4.92
C LEU A 98 1.65 8.07 5.13
N PHE A 99 1.52 7.36 6.26
CA PHE A 99 2.22 6.11 6.49
C PHE A 99 1.90 5.10 5.38
N MET A 100 0.62 4.85 5.11
CA MET A 100 0.18 3.90 4.07
C MET A 100 0.68 4.29 2.68
N TYR A 101 0.70 5.58 2.35
CA TYR A 101 1.29 6.09 1.10
C TYR A 101 2.78 5.76 1.00
N ILE A 102 3.57 6.17 2.00
CA ILE A 102 5.03 6.04 1.96
C ILE A 102 5.45 4.57 2.03
N TYR A 103 4.79 3.76 2.87
CA TYR A 103 5.00 2.32 3.01
C TYR A 103 4.86 1.56 1.67
N GLN A 104 3.91 1.96 0.82
CA GLN A 104 3.63 1.25 -0.42
C GLN A 104 4.81 1.29 -1.40
N ILE A 105 5.64 2.34 -1.34
CA ILE A 105 6.76 2.58 -2.25
C ILE A 105 7.90 1.55 -2.05
N PRO A 106 8.54 1.44 -0.86
CA PRO A 106 9.60 0.45 -0.62
C PRO A 106 9.05 -0.98 -0.69
N HIS A 107 7.78 -1.20 -0.34
CA HIS A 107 7.13 -2.50 -0.53
C HIS A 107 7.08 -2.89 -2.01
N THR A 108 6.58 -2.01 -2.89
CA THR A 108 6.46 -2.30 -4.33
C THR A 108 7.83 -2.46 -4.99
N LEU A 109 8.79 -1.60 -4.64
CA LEU A 109 10.12 -1.63 -5.22
C LEU A 109 10.96 -2.82 -4.73
N SER A 110 10.82 -3.23 -3.47
CA SER A 110 11.47 -4.45 -2.97
C SER A 110 10.93 -5.69 -3.66
N LEU A 111 9.64 -5.73 -4.02
CA LEU A 111 9.05 -6.82 -4.81
C LEU A 111 9.76 -7.00 -6.16
N PHE A 112 10.11 -5.91 -6.84
CA PHE A 112 10.86 -5.97 -8.10
C PHE A 112 12.28 -6.52 -7.89
N TYR A 113 12.91 -6.22 -6.75
CA TYR A 113 14.21 -6.81 -6.37
C TYR A 113 14.10 -8.31 -6.06
N VAL A 114 13.06 -8.74 -5.36
CA VAL A 114 12.89 -10.14 -4.95
C VAL A 114 12.59 -11.05 -6.15
N PHE A 115 11.68 -10.60 -7.03
CA PHE A 115 11.14 -11.41 -8.12
C PHE A 115 11.75 -11.13 -9.49
N GLY A 116 12.65 -10.14 -9.58
CA GLY A 116 13.37 -9.79 -10.80
C GLY A 116 12.61 -8.82 -11.69
N TRP A 117 13.33 -7.78 -12.14
CA TRP A 117 12.80 -6.70 -12.98
C TRP A 117 12.43 -7.20 -14.38
N ASP A 118 13.19 -8.15 -14.91
CA ASP A 118 13.04 -8.69 -16.27
C ASP A 118 11.69 -9.40 -16.49
N GLU A 119 11.08 -9.95 -15.44
CA GLU A 119 9.73 -10.53 -15.55
C GLU A 119 8.66 -9.46 -15.82
N TRP A 120 8.83 -8.28 -15.23
CA TRP A 120 7.91 -7.16 -15.38
C TRP A 120 8.08 -6.46 -16.73
N GLU A 121 9.33 -6.28 -17.17
CA GLU A 121 9.63 -5.69 -18.47
C GLU A 121 9.15 -6.57 -19.62
N ARG A 122 9.33 -7.89 -19.53
CA ARG A 122 8.76 -8.86 -20.49
C ARG A 122 7.23 -8.86 -20.52
N ALA A 123 6.59 -8.43 -19.44
CA ALA A 123 5.13 -8.27 -19.38
C ALA A 123 4.65 -6.90 -19.91
N GLY A 124 5.54 -6.09 -20.48
CA GLY A 124 5.22 -4.79 -21.05
C GLY A 124 5.07 -3.67 -20.01
N PHE A 125 5.46 -3.88 -18.75
CA PHE A 125 5.44 -2.85 -17.73
C PHE A 125 6.72 -2.02 -17.74
N LYS A 126 6.59 -0.71 -17.55
CA LYS A 126 7.72 0.20 -17.40
C LYS A 126 7.99 0.38 -15.92
N THR A 127 9.20 0.03 -15.50
CA THR A 127 9.61 0.10 -14.10
C THR A 127 10.68 1.18 -13.93
N LEU A 128 11.07 1.46 -12.68
CA LEU A 128 12.16 2.40 -12.37
C LEU A 128 13.57 1.84 -12.70
N SER A 129 13.67 0.65 -13.32
CA SER A 129 14.93 -0.01 -13.67
C SER A 129 15.93 0.91 -14.40
N ARG A 130 15.43 1.79 -15.27
CA ARG A 130 16.22 2.77 -16.03
C ARG A 130 17.02 3.76 -15.17
N LEU A 131 16.64 3.96 -13.91
CA LEU A 131 17.39 4.83 -12.98
C LEU A 131 18.70 4.19 -12.48
N GLY A 132 18.88 2.89 -12.68
CA GLY A 132 20.00 2.12 -12.17
C GLY A 132 19.78 1.65 -10.72
N ARG A 133 20.36 0.48 -10.40
CA ARG A 133 20.14 -0.21 -9.11
C ARG A 133 20.50 0.65 -7.89
N GLU A 134 21.57 1.44 -7.98
CA GLU A 134 22.00 2.31 -6.87
C GLU A 134 20.95 3.38 -6.51
N LYS A 135 20.39 4.08 -7.51
CA LYS A 135 19.35 5.10 -7.25
C LYS A 135 18.08 4.47 -6.69
N ILE A 136 17.67 3.31 -7.23
CA ILE A 136 16.48 2.60 -6.74
C ILE A 136 16.71 2.13 -5.29
N ARG A 137 17.89 1.58 -4.97
CA ARG A 137 18.25 1.19 -3.61
C ARG A 137 18.16 2.36 -2.65
N LYS A 138 18.66 3.55 -3.03
CA LYS A 138 18.52 4.77 -2.25
C LYS A 138 17.05 5.13 -2.03
N ILE A 139 16.22 5.11 -3.07
CA ILE A 139 14.77 5.36 -2.95
C ILE A 139 14.13 4.38 -1.96
N ILE A 140 14.43 3.08 -2.07
CA ILE A 140 13.90 2.06 -1.17
C ILE A 140 14.32 2.33 0.28
N ILE A 141 15.61 2.55 0.54
CA ILE A 141 16.13 2.76 1.89
C ILE A 141 15.57 4.04 2.50
N THR A 142 15.51 5.14 1.74
CA THR A 142 14.96 6.42 2.21
C THR A 142 13.47 6.30 2.52
N THR A 143 12.68 5.70 1.62
CA THR A 143 11.23 5.53 1.84
C THR A 143 10.92 4.50 2.93
N LEU A 144 11.76 3.47 3.10
CA LEU A 144 11.69 2.53 4.23
C LEU A 144 11.90 3.25 5.56
N LEU A 145 12.96 4.05 5.66
CA LEU A 145 13.25 4.83 6.86
C LEU A 145 12.10 5.80 7.20
N LEU A 146 11.59 6.51 6.19
CA LEU A 146 10.43 7.39 6.37
C LEU A 146 9.19 6.62 6.83
N SER A 147 8.93 5.42 6.28
CA SER A 147 7.82 4.57 6.71
C SER A 147 7.93 4.21 8.21
N TYR A 148 9.13 3.82 8.66
CA TYR A 148 9.38 3.51 10.06
C TYR A 148 9.21 4.74 10.96
N ILE A 149 9.74 5.89 10.58
CA ILE A 149 9.60 7.13 11.35
C ILE A 149 8.12 7.50 11.48
N ILE A 150 7.38 7.57 10.38
CA ILE A 150 5.97 7.98 10.39
C ILE A 150 5.12 6.96 11.18
N GLY A 151 5.38 5.65 11.01
CA GLY A 151 4.70 4.62 11.78
C GLY A 151 4.97 4.71 13.29
N CYS A 152 6.22 4.99 13.69
CA CYS A 152 6.55 5.23 15.10
C CYS A 152 5.88 6.50 15.65
N VAL A 153 5.81 7.58 14.87
CA VAL A 153 5.07 8.81 15.24
C VAL A 153 3.59 8.51 15.44
N PHE A 154 2.98 7.75 14.54
CA PHE A 154 1.58 7.31 14.66
C PHE A 154 1.35 6.50 15.95
N ILE A 155 2.22 5.53 16.23
CA ILE A 155 2.13 4.70 17.43
C ILE A 155 2.31 5.54 18.69
N ALA A 156 3.28 6.46 18.71
CA ALA A 156 3.51 7.34 19.86
C ALA A 156 2.29 8.22 20.18
N LYS A 157 1.57 8.70 19.16
CA LYS A 157 0.31 9.47 19.31
C LYS A 157 -0.85 8.63 19.86
N LEU A 158 -0.82 7.30 19.65
CA LEU A 158 -1.87 6.40 20.11
C LEU A 158 -1.57 5.77 21.47
N ILE A 159 -0.38 5.17 21.61
CA ILE A 159 0.08 4.40 22.78
C ILE A 159 1.58 4.67 22.95
N LEU A 160 1.95 5.71 23.69
CA LEU A 160 3.34 6.16 23.83
C LEU A 160 4.32 5.03 24.24
N PRO A 161 4.03 4.18 25.24
CA PRO A 161 4.95 3.10 25.62
C PRO A 161 5.19 2.06 24.51
N ALA A 162 4.26 1.90 23.57
CA ALA A 162 4.40 0.96 22.46
C ALA A 162 5.42 1.43 21.41
N VAL A 163 5.89 2.70 21.45
CA VAL A 163 6.87 3.18 20.47
C VAL A 163 8.22 2.47 20.59
N PHE A 164 8.64 2.09 21.81
CA PHE A 164 9.94 1.48 22.08
C PHE A 164 10.17 0.15 21.34
N PRO A 165 9.28 -0.86 21.44
CA PRO A 165 9.45 -2.09 20.67
C PRO A 165 9.44 -1.86 19.15
N PHE A 166 8.67 -0.88 18.65
CA PHE A 166 8.63 -0.56 17.22
C PHE A 166 9.88 0.18 16.74
N LEU A 167 10.50 1.03 17.57
CA LEU A 167 11.80 1.64 17.27
C LEU A 167 12.89 0.58 17.21
N ILE A 168 12.93 -0.34 18.17
CA ILE A 168 13.86 -1.47 18.17
C ILE A 168 13.67 -2.31 16.91
N PHE A 169 12.43 -2.68 16.59
CA PHE A 169 12.11 -3.40 15.37
C PHE A 169 12.57 -2.65 14.12
N SER A 170 12.36 -1.33 14.06
CA SER A 170 12.75 -0.49 12.92
C SER A 170 14.26 -0.47 12.71
N ILE A 171 15.05 -0.38 13.79
CA ILE A 171 16.52 -0.41 13.73
C ILE A 171 16.98 -1.77 13.19
N PHE A 172 16.51 -2.88 13.76
CA PHE A 172 16.87 -4.22 13.30
C PHE A 172 16.39 -4.47 11.86
N GLY A 173 15.19 -4.04 11.52
CA GLY A 173 14.64 -4.09 10.17
C GLY A 173 15.50 -3.33 9.18
N MET A 174 16.00 -2.16 9.55
CA MET A 174 16.90 -1.36 8.71
C MET A 174 18.27 -2.04 8.51
N ILE A 175 18.87 -2.60 9.56
CA ILE A 175 20.13 -3.33 9.46
C ILE A 175 19.99 -4.53 8.52
N ARG A 176 18.88 -5.28 8.63
CA ARG A 176 18.59 -6.42 7.75
C ARG A 176 18.33 -5.97 6.31
N ALA A 177 17.56 -4.89 6.13
CA ALA A 177 17.24 -4.30 4.83
C ALA A 177 18.48 -3.92 4.03
N VAL A 178 19.49 -3.34 4.68
CA VAL A 178 20.75 -2.96 4.02
C VAL A 178 21.51 -4.19 3.51
N LYS A 179 21.45 -5.30 4.25
CA LYS A 179 22.14 -6.56 3.90
C LYS A 179 21.40 -7.37 2.84
N ASN A 180 20.08 -7.44 2.90
CA ASN A 180 19.27 -8.26 2.00
C ASN A 180 17.96 -7.55 1.61
N PRO A 181 17.78 -7.20 0.32
CA PRO A 181 16.55 -6.58 -0.18
C PRO A 181 15.28 -7.41 0.05
N ARG A 182 15.40 -8.74 0.20
CA ARG A 182 14.23 -9.61 0.49
C ARG A 182 13.69 -9.38 1.90
N GLU A 183 14.56 -9.06 2.85
CA GLU A 183 14.17 -8.77 4.24
C GLU A 183 13.37 -7.47 4.36
N ILE A 184 13.54 -6.54 3.40
CA ILE A 184 12.75 -5.31 3.33
C ILE A 184 11.27 -5.65 3.24
N PHE A 185 10.91 -6.58 2.35
CA PHE A 185 9.52 -6.95 2.12
C PHE A 185 8.86 -7.50 3.40
N TYR A 186 9.53 -8.44 4.08
CA TYR A 186 8.98 -9.06 5.29
C TYR A 186 8.96 -8.12 6.49
N SER A 187 10.08 -7.44 6.79
CA SER A 187 10.17 -6.52 7.93
C SER A 187 9.15 -5.40 7.82
N LEU A 188 9.02 -4.81 6.64
CA LEU A 188 8.08 -3.74 6.38
C LEU A 188 6.62 -4.19 6.52
N ASN A 189 6.26 -5.40 6.03
CA ASN A 189 4.92 -5.95 6.17
C ASN A 189 4.55 -6.24 7.62
N ILE A 190 5.47 -6.81 8.40
CA ILE A 190 5.27 -7.06 9.83
C ILE A 190 5.08 -5.74 10.58
N PHE A 191 5.92 -4.74 10.29
CA PHE A 191 5.81 -3.41 10.88
C PHE A 191 4.45 -2.76 10.56
N MET A 192 4.02 -2.81 9.29
CA MET A 192 2.73 -2.27 8.86
C MET A 192 1.55 -2.95 9.57
N LEU A 193 1.58 -4.28 9.71
CA LEU A 193 0.55 -4.99 10.48
C LEU A 193 0.49 -4.47 11.93
N GLY A 194 1.64 -4.30 12.58
CA GLY A 194 1.69 -3.72 13.92
C GLY A 194 1.11 -2.31 14.00
N VAL A 195 1.44 -1.44 13.03
CA VAL A 195 0.89 -0.08 12.93
C VAL A 195 -0.64 -0.12 12.78
N ILE A 196 -1.18 -0.94 11.87
CA ILE A 196 -2.64 -1.04 11.62
C ILE A 196 -3.39 -1.64 12.80
N LEU A 197 -2.76 -2.52 13.58
CA LEU A 197 -3.38 -3.11 14.78
C LEU A 197 -3.37 -2.15 15.99
N THR A 198 -2.52 -1.13 15.99
CA THR A 198 -2.36 -0.21 17.14
C THR A 198 -3.68 0.49 17.56
N PRO A 199 -4.52 1.00 16.64
CA PRO A 199 -5.83 1.57 16.99
C PRO A 199 -6.77 0.55 17.65
N ILE A 200 -6.75 -0.71 17.19
CA ILE A 200 -7.58 -1.79 17.76
C ILE A 200 -7.12 -2.06 19.20
N VAL A 201 -5.82 -2.21 19.41
CA VAL A 201 -5.24 -2.40 20.75
C VAL A 201 -5.62 -1.22 21.66
N LYS A 202 -5.47 0.02 21.19
CA LYS A 202 -5.86 1.21 21.97
C LYS A 202 -7.32 1.16 22.41
N SER A 203 -8.23 0.74 21.53
CA SER A 203 -9.66 0.66 21.82
C SER A 203 -10.04 -0.40 22.87
N ILE A 204 -9.20 -1.40 23.10
CA ILE A 204 -9.43 -2.44 24.12
C ILE A 204 -9.08 -1.91 25.52
N PHE A 205 -8.14 -0.98 25.62
CA PHE A 205 -7.64 -0.43 26.89
C PHE A 205 -8.23 0.95 27.25
N SER A 206 -9.11 1.50 26.42
CA SER A 206 -9.83 2.77 26.63
C SER A 206 -11.25 2.53 27.13
#